data_AF-A0A948D2W6-F1
#
_entry.id   AF-A0A948D2W6-F1
#
_cell.length_a   1.000
_cell.length_b   1.000
_cell.length_c   1.000
_cell.angle_alpha   90.00
_cell.angle_beta   90.00
_cell.angle_gamma   90.00
#
_symmetry.space_group_name_H-M   'P 1'
#
loop_
_entity.id
_entity.type
_entity.pdbx_description
1 polymer ?
#
loop_
_entity_poly.entity_id
_entity_poly.type
_entity_poly.pdbx_seq_one_letter_code
_entity_poly.pdbx_strand_id
1 'polypeptide(L)'
;RHEVPGKTPDGMSADYLTEEGQQRASERGGEITEKNVAGYASPKLRAQETVDLGLQEVDAGVRVINGQLEALKGTGAEGRTDSQRPENAFRIKTKKELGVAENFKRIMEDAKAWATDQIDSGSKRSTYDLVVQFYLDNEELCQERGVTTPNESARQTAYRAAREIRMTDHFLEDSDVRLINVSHGPKLEPFLKQVLIDSAGKKGFESLEEIGGALNPGERFELKVDIDNQGEKTIKLLLRGEEYDIDMDKVSGLADEYEESLEKE
;
A
#
# COMPACT_ATOMS: atom_id res chain seq x y z
N ARG A 1 -0.05 6.48 0.88
CA ARG A 1 -0.79 7.10 -0.25
C ARG A 1 0.14 8.05 -1.00
N HIS A 2 -0.01 8.25 -2.31
CA HIS A 2 0.78 9.25 -3.03
C HIS A 2 0.60 10.66 -2.44
N GLU A 3 1.55 11.54 -2.74
CA GLU A 3 1.52 12.94 -2.29
C GLU A 3 0.48 13.80 -3.02
N VAL A 4 0.36 15.06 -2.62
CA VAL A 4 -0.63 16.02 -3.15
C VAL A 4 -0.56 16.09 -4.68
N PRO A 5 -1.58 15.57 -5.39
CA PRO A 5 -1.60 15.60 -6.84
C PRO A 5 -2.21 16.91 -7.36
N GLY A 6 -1.89 17.26 -8.60
CA GLY A 6 -2.74 18.18 -9.35
C GLY A 6 -4.18 17.67 -9.49
N LYS A 7 -5.09 18.53 -9.96
CA LYS A 7 -6.50 18.17 -10.20
C LYS A 7 -6.86 18.26 -11.67
N THR A 8 -7.65 17.31 -12.14
CA THR A 8 -8.31 17.37 -13.45
C THR A 8 -9.51 18.33 -13.39
N PRO A 9 -10.07 18.76 -14.54
CA PRO A 9 -11.23 19.67 -14.56
C PRO A 9 -12.47 19.15 -13.82
N ASP A 10 -12.64 17.82 -13.74
CA ASP A 10 -13.69 17.13 -13.00
C ASP A 10 -13.37 16.93 -11.51
N GLY A 11 -12.25 17.47 -11.03
CA GLY A 11 -11.83 17.44 -9.62
C GLY A 11 -11.17 16.13 -9.16
N MET A 12 -10.90 15.20 -10.08
CA MET A 12 -10.15 13.98 -9.80
C MET A 12 -8.64 14.26 -9.70
N SER A 13 -7.87 13.32 -9.15
CA SER A 13 -6.41 13.45 -9.09
C SER A 13 -5.81 13.32 -10.49
N ALA A 14 -5.06 14.34 -10.93
CA ALA A 14 -4.30 14.35 -12.16
C ALA A 14 -3.06 13.43 -12.06
N ASP A 15 -2.38 13.19 -13.18
CA ASP A 15 -1.22 12.30 -13.23
C ASP A 15 0.12 13.04 -13.08
N TYR A 16 0.19 13.95 -12.10
CA TYR A 16 1.39 14.67 -11.66
C TYR A 16 1.22 15.17 -10.21
N LEU A 17 2.31 15.40 -9.50
CA LEU A 17 2.32 16.06 -8.19
C LEU A 17 2.33 17.59 -8.30
N THR A 18 1.71 18.30 -7.34
CA THR A 18 1.92 19.75 -7.20
C THR A 18 3.33 20.03 -6.68
N GLU A 19 3.80 21.30 -6.75
CA GLU A 19 5.09 21.69 -6.14
C GLU A 19 5.14 21.33 -4.64
N GLU A 20 4.05 21.57 -3.91
CA GLU A 20 3.89 21.15 -2.51
C GLU A 20 3.99 19.62 -2.36
N GLY A 21 3.36 18.86 -3.25
CA GLY A 21 3.42 17.39 -3.24
C GLY A 21 4.83 16.86 -3.52
N GLN A 22 5.57 17.48 -4.44
CA GLN A 22 6.96 17.15 -4.72
C GLN A 22 7.85 17.42 -3.51
N GLN A 23 7.73 18.61 -2.91
CA GLN A 23 8.49 18.98 -1.72
C GLN A 23 8.25 17.99 -0.57
N ARG A 24 6.99 17.65 -0.28
CA ARG A 24 6.63 16.69 0.79
C ARG A 24 7.15 15.29 0.51
N ALA A 25 7.13 14.85 -0.75
CA ALA A 25 7.68 13.55 -1.14
C ALA A 25 9.19 13.48 -0.82
N SER A 26 9.92 14.52 -1.21
CA SER A 26 11.36 14.65 -0.92
C SER A 26 11.66 14.74 0.58
N GLU A 27 10.94 15.56 1.33
CA GLU A 27 11.12 15.72 2.78
C GLU A 27 10.92 14.40 3.52
N ARG A 28 9.87 13.64 3.17
CA ARG A 28 9.63 12.32 3.75
C ARG A 28 10.74 11.32 3.41
N GLY A 29 11.34 11.43 2.23
CA GLY A 29 12.51 10.62 1.89
C GLY A 29 13.67 10.80 2.87
N GLY A 30 13.84 12.00 3.42
CA GLY A 30 14.82 12.28 4.46
C GLY A 30 14.56 11.61 5.82
N GLU A 31 13.37 11.04 6.04
CA GLU A 31 13.04 10.26 7.25
C GLU A 31 13.48 8.80 7.14
N ILE A 32 13.88 8.35 5.96
CA ILE A 32 14.28 6.96 5.71
C ILE A 32 15.71 6.76 6.20
N THR A 33 15.88 5.91 7.21
CA THR A 33 17.17 5.62 7.83
C THR A 33 17.71 4.23 7.48
N GLU A 34 16.87 3.37 6.92
CA GLU A 34 17.21 2.00 6.57
C GLU A 34 18.15 1.97 5.36
N LYS A 35 19.07 0.99 5.39
CA LYS A 35 20.07 0.84 4.33
C LYS A 35 19.53 0.14 3.08
N ASN A 36 18.54 -0.73 3.24
CA ASN A 36 17.99 -1.51 2.12
C ASN A 36 16.54 -1.09 1.87
N VAL A 37 16.33 -0.26 0.86
CA VAL A 37 14.99 0.29 0.58
C VAL A 37 14.64 0.01 -0.87
N ALA A 38 13.41 -0.44 -1.10
CA ALA A 38 12.87 -0.62 -2.44
C ALA A 38 11.47 -0.04 -2.56
N GLY A 39 11.23 0.66 -3.67
CA GLY A 39 9.96 1.26 -4.00
C GLY A 39 9.10 0.38 -4.90
N TYR A 40 7.81 0.36 -4.63
CA TYR A 40 6.77 -0.13 -5.51
C TYR A 40 5.70 0.94 -5.66
N ALA A 41 5.29 1.17 -6.90
CA ALA A 41 4.31 2.20 -7.21
C ALA A 41 3.17 1.62 -8.03
N SER A 42 2.02 2.27 -7.93
CA SER A 42 0.99 2.10 -8.96
C SER A 42 1.52 2.51 -10.35
N PRO A 43 0.84 2.11 -11.44
CA PRO A 43 1.20 2.57 -12.78
C PRO A 43 0.94 4.07 -13.04
N LYS A 44 0.38 4.83 -12.09
CA LYS A 44 0.12 6.27 -12.23
C LYS A 44 1.40 7.07 -11.98
N LEU A 45 1.68 8.06 -12.84
CA LEU A 45 2.90 8.87 -12.76
C LEU A 45 3.06 9.57 -11.40
N ARG A 46 1.98 10.13 -10.84
CA ARG A 46 2.05 10.77 -9.49
C ARG A 46 2.51 9.82 -8.38
N ALA A 47 2.20 8.52 -8.49
CA ALA A 47 2.62 7.53 -7.50
C ALA A 47 4.09 7.16 -7.70
N GLN A 48 4.51 7.01 -8.95
CA GLN A 48 5.91 6.80 -9.32
C GLN A 48 6.78 7.99 -8.87
N GLU A 49 6.35 9.22 -9.16
CA GLU A 49 7.02 10.46 -8.77
C GLU A 49 7.13 10.59 -7.25
N THR A 50 6.08 10.23 -6.49
CA THR A 50 6.15 10.21 -5.01
C THR A 50 7.23 9.26 -4.51
N VAL A 51 7.33 8.05 -5.08
CA VAL A 51 8.36 7.07 -4.69
C VAL A 51 9.74 7.57 -5.11
N ASP A 52 9.87 8.11 -6.31
CA ASP A 52 11.17 8.52 -6.85
C ASP A 52 11.80 9.65 -6.05
N LEU A 53 11.00 10.68 -5.73
CA LEU A 53 11.41 11.77 -4.86
C LEU A 53 11.67 11.29 -3.44
N GLY A 54 10.84 10.38 -2.91
CA GLY A 54 11.05 9.79 -1.59
C GLY A 54 12.30 8.92 -1.49
N LEU A 55 12.84 8.43 -2.60
CA LEU A 55 14.06 7.61 -2.63
C LEU A 55 15.29 8.38 -3.13
N GLN A 56 15.18 9.69 -3.38
CA GLN A 56 16.26 10.47 -4.00
C GLN A 56 17.56 10.50 -3.19
N GLU A 57 17.44 10.47 -1.86
CA GLU A 57 18.58 10.48 -0.93
C GLU A 57 18.98 9.07 -0.46
N VAL A 58 18.33 8.01 -0.98
CA VAL A 58 18.64 6.63 -0.62
C VAL A 58 19.63 6.05 -1.63
N ASP A 59 20.89 5.91 -1.20
CA ASP A 59 22.00 5.46 -2.04
C ASP A 59 21.92 3.98 -2.48
N ALA A 60 21.15 3.14 -1.77
CA ALA A 60 21.15 1.69 -1.97
C ALA A 60 19.74 1.12 -2.22
N GLY A 61 19.55 0.53 -3.41
CA GLY A 61 18.39 -0.32 -3.69
C GLY A 61 18.54 -1.73 -3.13
N VAL A 62 17.44 -2.44 -2.91
CA VAL A 62 17.46 -3.83 -2.44
C VAL A 62 18.07 -4.74 -3.51
N ARG A 63 19.11 -5.49 -3.13
CA ARG A 63 19.70 -6.55 -3.97
C ARG A 63 19.04 -7.88 -3.66
N VAL A 64 18.38 -8.48 -4.65
CA VAL A 64 17.83 -9.84 -4.51
C VAL A 64 18.93 -10.85 -4.83
N ILE A 65 19.38 -11.62 -3.84
CA ILE A 65 20.43 -12.63 -4.00
C ILE A 65 19.81 -14.03 -4.02
N ASN A 66 20.24 -14.87 -4.95
CA ASN A 66 19.86 -16.29 -4.95
C ASN A 66 20.84 -17.08 -4.06
N GLY A 67 20.40 -17.48 -2.88
CA GLY A 67 21.22 -18.19 -1.89
C GLY A 67 21.81 -19.52 -2.39
N GLN A 68 21.16 -20.22 -3.33
CA GLN A 68 21.69 -21.45 -3.92
C GLN A 68 22.88 -21.19 -4.85
N LEU A 69 22.88 -20.04 -5.54
CA LEU A 69 24.00 -19.62 -6.39
C LEU A 69 25.18 -19.07 -5.56
N GLU A 70 24.89 -18.39 -4.45
CA GLU A 70 25.90 -17.97 -3.46
C GLU A 70 26.61 -19.17 -2.81
N ALA A 71 25.86 -20.18 -2.36
CA ALA A 71 26.43 -21.38 -1.75
C ALA A 71 27.38 -22.16 -2.69
N LEU A 72 27.22 -22.01 -4.00
CA LEU A 72 28.09 -22.61 -5.02
C LEU A 72 29.38 -21.81 -5.26
N LYS A 73 29.54 -20.59 -4.70
CA LYS A 73 30.77 -19.80 -4.83
C LYS A 73 31.97 -20.44 -4.13
N GLY A 74 31.74 -21.30 -3.12
CA GLY A 74 32.79 -22.00 -2.39
C GLY A 74 33.31 -23.30 -3.04
N THR A 75 32.74 -23.75 -4.16
CA THR A 75 33.05 -25.07 -4.76
C THR A 75 34.00 -25.02 -5.96
N GLY A 76 34.69 -23.91 -6.18
CA GLY A 76 35.73 -23.80 -7.23
C GLY A 76 35.19 -23.47 -8.63
N ALA A 77 33.98 -22.92 -8.74
CA ALA A 77 33.47 -22.35 -9.98
C ALA A 77 34.07 -20.95 -10.26
N GLU A 78 35.40 -20.84 -10.25
CA GLU A 78 36.13 -19.65 -10.67
C GLU A 78 35.88 -19.44 -12.18
N GLY A 79 34.98 -18.50 -12.51
CA GLY A 79 34.67 -18.17 -13.90
C GLY A 79 33.20 -17.85 -14.20
N ARG A 80 32.28 -18.08 -13.25
CA ARG A 80 30.94 -17.50 -13.36
C ARG A 80 31.01 -16.04 -12.92
N THR A 81 31.25 -15.15 -13.88
CA THR A 81 31.12 -13.71 -13.69
C THR A 81 29.82 -13.41 -12.97
N ASP A 82 29.93 -12.53 -11.98
CA ASP A 82 28.93 -12.07 -11.00
C ASP A 82 27.71 -11.37 -11.62
N SER A 83 27.40 -11.63 -12.89
CA SER A 83 26.35 -10.97 -13.64
C SER A 83 24.99 -11.55 -13.24
N GLN A 84 24.55 -11.25 -12.02
CA GLN A 84 23.15 -10.97 -11.83
C GLN A 84 22.76 -9.95 -12.90
N ARG A 85 21.71 -10.25 -13.65
CA ARG A 85 21.24 -9.32 -14.66
C ARG A 85 20.89 -7.99 -13.98
N PRO A 86 21.19 -6.83 -14.60
CA PRO A 86 20.90 -5.52 -14.02
C PRO A 86 19.45 -5.36 -13.52
N GLU A 87 18.50 -6.09 -14.10
CA GLU A 87 17.08 -6.17 -13.71
C GLU A 87 16.79 -6.68 -12.28
N ASN A 88 17.79 -7.27 -11.59
CA ASN A 88 17.65 -7.81 -10.23
C ASN A 88 17.93 -6.79 -9.12
N ALA A 89 18.60 -5.67 -9.44
CA ALA A 89 18.64 -4.49 -8.59
C ALA A 89 17.58 -3.52 -9.12
N PHE A 90 16.64 -3.12 -8.28
CA PHE A 90 15.64 -2.12 -8.67
C PHE A 90 15.42 -1.14 -7.55
N ARG A 91 15.22 0.12 -7.95
CA ARG A 91 14.80 1.19 -7.06
C ARG A 91 13.28 1.31 -7.03
N ILE A 92 12.62 1.16 -8.19
CA ILE A 92 11.16 1.23 -8.31
C ILE A 92 10.64 0.13 -9.25
N LYS A 93 9.54 -0.54 -8.87
CA LYS A 93 8.76 -1.41 -9.76
C LYS A 93 7.28 -1.02 -9.75
N THR A 94 6.67 -0.94 -10.93
CA THR A 94 5.23 -0.71 -11.05
C THR A 94 4.44 -1.99 -10.77
N LYS A 95 3.32 -1.87 -10.06
CA LYS A 95 2.47 -2.98 -9.63
C LYS A 95 1.01 -2.64 -9.90
N LYS A 96 0.31 -3.47 -10.69
CA LYS A 96 -1.09 -3.22 -11.08
C LYS A 96 -2.02 -3.23 -9.88
N GLU A 97 -1.75 -4.11 -8.92
CA GLU A 97 -2.48 -4.23 -7.65
C GLU A 97 -2.39 -2.97 -6.79
N LEU A 98 -1.42 -2.07 -7.02
CA LEU A 98 -1.34 -0.75 -6.37
C LEU A 98 -2.11 0.35 -7.13
N GLY A 99 -2.79 0.01 -8.22
CA GLY A 99 -3.60 0.92 -9.06
C GLY A 99 -4.71 1.67 -8.31
N VAL A 100 -5.38 2.60 -8.98
CA VAL A 100 -6.57 3.28 -8.43
C VAL A 100 -7.75 2.32 -8.26
N ALA A 101 -8.76 2.70 -7.47
CA ALA A 101 -10.10 2.10 -7.62
C ALA A 101 -10.65 2.49 -9.00
N GLU A 102 -10.87 1.50 -9.86
CA GLU A 102 -11.27 1.74 -11.25
C GLU A 102 -12.70 2.26 -11.32
N ASN A 103 -12.96 3.13 -12.30
CA ASN A 103 -14.26 3.75 -12.55
C ASN A 103 -14.89 4.49 -11.35
N PHE A 104 -14.13 4.81 -10.29
CA PHE A 104 -14.62 5.47 -9.08
C PHE A 104 -15.48 6.72 -9.34
N LYS A 105 -15.19 7.46 -10.42
CA LYS A 105 -16.01 8.60 -10.88
C LYS A 105 -17.51 8.29 -11.05
N ARG A 106 -17.89 7.03 -11.30
CA ARG A 106 -19.28 6.62 -11.52
C ARG A 106 -20.15 6.66 -10.26
N ILE A 107 -19.55 6.75 -9.07
CA ILE A 107 -20.27 6.94 -7.79
C ILE A 107 -19.98 8.29 -7.15
N MET A 108 -19.11 9.11 -7.75
CA MET A 108 -18.65 10.36 -7.13
C MET A 108 -19.74 11.40 -6.93
N GLU A 109 -20.74 11.44 -7.82
CA GLU A 109 -21.87 12.37 -7.69
C GLU A 109 -22.71 12.02 -6.45
N ASP A 110 -23.12 10.76 -6.32
CA ASP A 110 -23.89 10.27 -5.17
C ASP A 110 -23.10 10.39 -3.87
N ALA A 111 -21.82 10.02 -3.90
CA ALA A 111 -20.95 10.12 -2.73
C ALA A 111 -20.78 11.57 -2.26
N LYS A 112 -20.68 12.53 -3.20
CA LYS A 112 -20.61 13.96 -2.87
C LYS A 112 -21.93 14.48 -2.34
N ALA A 113 -23.05 14.12 -2.96
CA ALA A 113 -24.38 14.51 -2.50
C ALA A 113 -24.62 14.00 -1.07
N TRP A 114 -24.34 12.71 -0.82
CA TRP A 114 -24.41 12.12 0.51
C TRP A 114 -23.49 12.82 1.51
N ALA A 115 -22.24 13.12 1.13
CA ALA A 115 -21.31 13.84 1.99
C ALA A 115 -21.81 15.25 2.34
N THR A 116 -22.41 15.97 1.39
CA THR A 116 -23.05 17.27 1.63
C THR A 116 -24.19 17.13 2.63
N ASP A 117 -25.09 16.17 2.45
CA ASP A 117 -26.22 15.94 3.37
C ASP A 117 -25.76 15.64 4.80
N GLN A 118 -24.68 14.85 4.96
CA GLN A 118 -24.08 14.57 6.28
C GLN A 118 -23.50 15.83 6.93
N ILE A 119 -22.81 16.69 6.16
CA ILE A 119 -22.24 17.95 6.66
C ILE A 119 -23.35 18.91 7.06
N ASP A 120 -24.39 19.05 6.23
CA ASP A 120 -25.55 19.91 6.51
C ASP A 120 -26.34 19.41 7.73
N SER A 121 -26.30 18.09 7.99
CA SER A 121 -26.86 17.46 9.19
C SER A 121 -25.95 17.55 10.43
N GLY A 122 -24.81 18.24 10.33
CA GLY A 122 -23.93 18.54 11.47
C GLY A 122 -22.70 17.63 11.62
N SER A 123 -22.39 16.79 10.64
CA SER A 123 -21.13 16.03 10.64
C SER A 123 -19.93 16.97 10.61
N LYS A 124 -18.91 16.67 11.42
CA LYS A 124 -17.63 17.41 11.46
C LYS A 124 -16.57 16.78 10.55
N ARG A 125 -16.89 15.67 9.89
CA ARG A 125 -15.99 14.94 9.01
C ARG A 125 -15.75 15.73 7.73
N SER A 126 -14.57 15.57 7.14
CA SER A 126 -14.27 16.21 5.85
C SER A 126 -15.10 15.59 4.73
N THR A 127 -15.37 16.35 3.65
CA THR A 127 -16.04 15.81 2.45
C THR A 127 -15.30 14.61 1.89
N TYR A 128 -13.96 14.62 1.88
CA TYR A 128 -13.17 13.48 1.39
C TYR A 128 -13.41 12.25 2.26
N ASP A 129 -13.34 12.39 3.58
CA ASP A 129 -13.56 11.31 4.53
C ASP A 129 -14.95 10.68 4.38
N LEU A 130 -15.99 11.51 4.20
CA LEU A 130 -17.35 11.06 3.93
C LEU A 130 -17.48 10.35 2.56
N VAL A 131 -16.81 10.84 1.52
CA VAL A 131 -16.79 10.15 0.21
C VAL A 131 -16.15 8.76 0.31
N VAL A 132 -15.08 8.61 1.08
CA VAL A 132 -14.46 7.30 1.31
C VAL A 132 -15.38 6.42 2.16
N GLN A 133 -16.04 6.95 3.17
CA GLN A 133 -17.04 6.20 3.95
C GLN A 133 -18.16 5.68 3.06
N PHE A 134 -18.71 6.54 2.20
CA PHE A 134 -19.75 6.16 1.24
C PHE A 134 -19.28 4.99 0.37
N TYR A 135 -18.04 5.04 -0.12
CA TYR A 135 -17.46 3.93 -0.89
C TYR A 135 -17.43 2.63 -0.07
N LEU A 136 -16.96 2.68 1.18
CA LEU A 136 -16.87 1.51 2.07
C LEU A 136 -18.22 0.88 2.41
N ASP A 137 -19.29 1.67 2.42
CA ASP A 137 -20.62 1.24 2.87
C ASP A 137 -21.53 0.84 1.70
N ASN A 138 -21.12 1.10 0.44
CA ASN A 138 -21.95 0.90 -0.74
C ASN A 138 -21.29 -0.04 -1.76
N GLU A 139 -20.88 -1.23 -1.30
CA GLU A 139 -20.27 -2.26 -2.18
C GLU A 139 -21.21 -2.70 -3.32
N GLU A 140 -22.49 -2.95 -3.04
CA GLU A 140 -23.47 -3.36 -4.06
C GLU A 140 -23.60 -2.30 -5.16
N LEU A 141 -23.68 -1.01 -4.79
CA LEU A 141 -23.72 0.10 -5.74
C LEU A 141 -22.44 0.16 -6.59
N CYS A 142 -21.27 -0.12 -6.00
CA CYS A 142 -20.01 -0.18 -6.74
C CYS A 142 -20.07 -1.29 -7.80
N GLN A 143 -20.54 -2.48 -7.41
CA GLN A 143 -20.70 -3.61 -8.32
C GLN A 143 -21.69 -3.28 -9.46
N GLU A 144 -22.87 -2.74 -9.14
CA GLU A 144 -23.88 -2.32 -10.12
C GLU A 144 -23.34 -1.32 -11.15
N ARG A 145 -22.46 -0.41 -10.71
CA ARG A 145 -21.89 0.62 -11.56
C ARG A 145 -20.56 0.23 -12.20
N GLY A 146 -20.08 -0.98 -12.00
CA GLY A 146 -18.79 -1.45 -12.52
C GLY A 146 -17.61 -0.61 -12.00
N VAL A 147 -17.68 -0.22 -10.73
CA VAL A 147 -16.60 0.40 -9.97
C VAL A 147 -15.87 -0.71 -9.20
N THR A 148 -14.55 -0.63 -9.09
CA THR A 148 -13.80 -1.56 -8.22
C THR A 148 -14.40 -1.56 -6.81
N THR A 149 -14.88 -2.70 -6.33
CA THR A 149 -15.58 -2.77 -5.04
C THR A 149 -14.60 -2.60 -3.87
N PRO A 150 -15.08 -2.20 -2.68
CA PRO A 150 -14.24 -2.19 -1.48
C PRO A 150 -13.54 -3.53 -1.24
N ASN A 151 -14.25 -4.65 -1.43
CA ASN A 151 -13.66 -5.98 -1.26
C ASN A 151 -12.58 -6.27 -2.30
N GLU A 152 -12.77 -5.93 -3.58
CA GLU A 152 -11.74 -6.05 -4.61
C GLU A 152 -10.49 -5.21 -4.30
N SER A 153 -10.69 -3.98 -3.81
CA SER A 153 -9.60 -3.11 -3.34
C SER A 153 -8.83 -3.72 -2.16
N ALA A 154 -9.54 -4.33 -1.21
CA ALA A 154 -8.95 -5.00 -0.05
C ALA A 154 -8.12 -6.21 -0.49
N ARG A 155 -8.65 -7.05 -1.39
CA ARG A 155 -7.96 -8.21 -1.99
C ARG A 155 -6.65 -7.82 -2.66
N GLN A 156 -6.67 -6.77 -3.48
CA GLN A 156 -5.47 -6.26 -4.18
C GLN A 156 -4.37 -5.81 -3.20
N THR A 157 -4.75 -5.11 -2.15
CA THR A 157 -3.80 -4.64 -1.11
C THR A 157 -3.31 -5.82 -0.25
N ALA A 158 -4.19 -6.75 0.11
CA ALA A 158 -3.86 -7.94 0.87
C ALA A 158 -2.89 -8.86 0.11
N TYR A 159 -3.10 -9.07 -1.19
CA TYR A 159 -2.18 -9.82 -2.03
C TYR A 159 -0.76 -9.24 -1.99
N ARG A 160 -0.64 -7.92 -2.06
CA ARG A 160 0.66 -7.24 -1.94
C ARG A 160 1.29 -7.47 -0.57
N ALA A 161 0.53 -7.22 0.49
CA ALA A 161 0.99 -7.39 1.87
C ALA A 161 1.43 -8.84 2.15
N ALA A 162 0.59 -9.82 1.81
CA ALA A 162 0.87 -11.25 1.99
C ALA A 162 2.13 -11.68 1.24
N ARG A 163 2.31 -11.20 -0.01
CA ARG A 163 3.51 -11.49 -0.79
C ARG A 163 4.78 -10.93 -0.13
N GLU A 164 4.73 -9.70 0.37
CA GLU A 164 5.88 -9.08 1.05
C GLU A 164 6.18 -9.73 2.40
N ILE A 165 5.16 -10.11 3.16
CA ILE A 165 5.30 -10.87 4.40
C ILE A 165 5.92 -12.26 4.13
N ARG A 166 5.50 -12.96 3.08
CA ARG A 166 6.12 -14.25 2.69
C ARG A 166 7.55 -14.08 2.21
N MET A 167 7.92 -12.94 1.62
CA MET A 167 9.30 -12.69 1.22
C MET A 167 10.26 -12.67 2.40
N THR A 168 9.80 -12.37 3.62
CA THR A 168 10.67 -12.33 4.81
C THR A 168 11.20 -13.71 5.21
N ASP A 169 10.56 -14.80 4.79
CA ASP A 169 11.07 -16.19 4.97
C ASP A 169 12.40 -16.45 4.26
N HIS A 170 12.81 -15.55 3.38
CA HIS A 170 14.00 -15.69 2.57
C HIS A 170 15.05 -14.64 2.88
N PHE A 171 14.82 -13.79 3.89
CA PHE A 171 15.80 -12.82 4.33
C PHE A 171 16.85 -13.50 5.23
N LEU A 172 18.07 -12.98 5.17
CA LEU A 172 19.17 -13.45 6.02
C LEU A 172 19.01 -12.84 7.42
N GLU A 173 19.66 -13.45 8.41
CA GLU A 173 19.85 -12.83 9.72
C GLU A 173 20.43 -11.41 9.58
N ASP A 174 20.02 -10.51 10.48
CA ASP A 174 20.39 -9.08 10.47
C ASP A 174 19.93 -8.30 9.22
N SER A 175 18.99 -8.83 8.42
CA SER A 175 18.39 -8.08 7.32
C SER A 175 17.42 -7.03 7.85
N ASP A 176 17.73 -5.76 7.60
CA ASP A 176 16.82 -4.62 7.78
C ASP A 176 16.42 -4.07 6.41
N VAL A 177 15.16 -4.26 6.04
CA VAL A 177 14.62 -3.97 4.70
C VAL A 177 13.31 -3.20 4.81
N ARG A 178 13.24 -2.05 4.13
CA ARG A 178 12.00 -1.27 3.98
C ARG A 178 11.46 -1.38 2.56
N LEU A 179 10.22 -1.84 2.43
CA LEU A 179 9.49 -1.87 1.17
C LEU A 179 8.44 -0.76 1.15
N ILE A 180 8.60 0.23 0.27
CA ILE A 180 7.70 1.38 0.17
C ILE A 180 6.68 1.12 -0.93
N ASN A 181 5.41 1.01 -0.56
CA ASN A 181 4.31 0.82 -1.50
C ASN A 181 3.48 2.11 -1.63
N VAL A 182 3.43 2.70 -2.82
CA VAL A 182 2.63 3.90 -3.08
C VAL A 182 1.42 3.58 -3.96
N SER A 183 0.25 3.79 -3.36
CA SER A 183 -1.08 3.56 -3.93
C SER A 183 -1.98 4.80 -3.76
N HIS A 184 -3.27 4.66 -4.04
CA HIS A 184 -4.28 5.71 -4.07
C HIS A 184 -5.39 5.47 -3.06
N GLY A 185 -5.89 6.54 -2.43
CA GLY A 185 -7.22 6.49 -1.84
C GLY A 185 -8.29 6.44 -2.95
N PRO A 186 -9.44 5.78 -2.74
CA PRO A 186 -9.91 5.16 -1.49
C PRO A 186 -9.55 3.66 -1.36
N LYS A 187 -8.48 3.18 -2.00
CA LYS A 187 -8.20 1.74 -2.11
C LYS A 187 -7.58 1.12 -0.86
N LEU A 188 -6.99 1.94 -0.01
CA LEU A 188 -6.23 1.48 1.17
C LEU A 188 -7.15 1.21 2.36
N GLU A 189 -8.19 2.02 2.49
CA GLU A 189 -9.14 1.97 3.60
C GLU A 189 -9.94 0.65 3.66
N PRO A 190 -10.40 0.05 2.54
CA PRO A 190 -11.06 -1.27 2.57
C PRO A 190 -10.17 -2.39 3.12
N PHE A 191 -8.86 -2.34 2.87
CA PHE A 191 -7.93 -3.31 3.45
C PHE A 191 -7.89 -3.17 4.96
N LEU A 192 -7.67 -1.94 5.46
CA LEU A 192 -7.67 -1.64 6.90
C LEU A 192 -8.99 -2.05 7.56
N LYS A 193 -10.13 -1.80 6.89
CA LYS A 193 -11.47 -2.18 7.36
C LYS A 193 -11.59 -3.67 7.66
N GLN A 194 -10.91 -4.52 6.90
CA GLN A 194 -11.06 -5.97 7.01
C GLN A 194 -10.02 -6.62 7.92
N VAL A 195 -8.81 -6.05 8.06
CA VAL A 195 -7.68 -6.78 8.66
C VAL A 195 -7.24 -6.25 10.02
N LEU A 196 -7.62 -5.02 10.39
CA LEU A 196 -7.22 -4.47 11.69
C LEU A 196 -7.84 -5.24 12.84
N ILE A 197 -7.08 -5.47 13.90
CA ILE A 197 -7.58 -5.93 15.19
C ILE A 197 -7.21 -4.87 16.22
N ASP A 198 -8.23 -4.28 16.84
CA ASP A 198 -8.01 -3.26 17.87
C ASP A 198 -7.57 -3.86 19.22
N SER A 199 -7.23 -3.00 20.18
CA SER A 199 -6.80 -3.43 21.52
C SER A 199 -7.87 -4.21 22.32
N ALA A 200 -9.14 -4.12 21.91
CA ALA A 200 -10.25 -4.87 22.51
C ALA A 200 -10.51 -6.20 21.78
N GLY A 201 -9.74 -6.52 20.74
CA GLY A 201 -9.90 -7.72 19.92
C GLY A 201 -11.01 -7.61 18.87
N LYS A 202 -11.57 -6.41 18.64
CA LYS A 202 -12.54 -6.19 17.56
C LYS A 202 -11.80 -6.30 16.22
N LYS A 203 -12.33 -7.14 15.33
CA LYS A 203 -11.84 -7.29 13.96
C LYS A 203 -12.54 -6.27 13.06
N GLY A 204 -11.73 -5.50 12.35
CA GLY A 204 -12.19 -4.46 11.44
C GLY A 204 -12.81 -3.25 12.13
N PHE A 205 -13.25 -2.30 11.31
CA PHE A 205 -14.02 -1.13 11.75
C PHE A 205 -15.25 -0.93 10.88
N GLU A 206 -16.23 -0.18 11.37
CA GLU A 206 -17.43 0.18 10.62
C GLU A 206 -17.31 1.61 10.06
N SER A 207 -16.82 2.53 10.88
CA SER A 207 -16.61 3.93 10.49
C SER A 207 -15.13 4.27 10.41
N LEU A 208 -14.75 5.07 9.42
CA LEU A 208 -13.40 5.62 9.32
C LEU A 208 -13.01 6.46 10.55
N GLU A 209 -13.98 7.03 11.28
CA GLU A 209 -13.71 7.75 12.53
C GLU A 209 -12.97 6.89 13.56
N GLU A 210 -13.21 5.57 13.56
CA GLU A 210 -12.55 4.61 14.46
C GLU A 210 -11.03 4.53 14.25
N ILE A 211 -10.57 4.87 13.04
CA ILE A 211 -9.13 4.95 12.72
C ILE A 211 -8.64 6.39 12.56
N GLY A 212 -9.48 7.39 12.87
CA GLY A 212 -9.18 8.83 12.75
C GLY A 212 -9.49 9.47 11.39
N GLY A 213 -10.25 8.80 10.53
CA GLY A 213 -10.65 9.24 9.18
C GLY A 213 -9.86 8.59 8.04
N ALA A 214 -10.27 8.84 6.79
CA ALA A 214 -9.57 8.39 5.58
C ALA A 214 -8.11 8.84 5.54
N LEU A 215 -7.25 8.08 4.84
CA LEU A 215 -5.83 8.43 4.72
C LEU A 215 -5.68 9.65 3.83
N ASN A 216 -5.08 10.73 4.32
CA ASN A 216 -4.76 11.94 3.56
C ASN A 216 -3.60 11.72 2.57
N PRO A 217 -3.40 12.60 1.57
CA PRO A 217 -2.19 12.55 0.73
C PRO A 217 -0.93 12.50 1.60
N GLY A 218 -0.01 11.60 1.26
CA GLY A 218 1.20 11.36 2.04
C GLY A 218 1.03 10.50 3.31
N GLU A 219 -0.18 10.31 3.83
CA GLU A 219 -0.36 9.40 4.96
C GLU A 219 -0.13 7.93 4.56
N ARG A 220 0.28 7.14 5.54
CA ARG A 220 0.69 5.74 5.40
C ARG A 220 0.25 4.93 6.62
N PHE A 221 0.18 3.63 6.42
CA PHE A 221 0.31 2.64 7.48
C PHE A 221 1.57 1.83 7.19
N GLU A 222 2.12 1.19 8.21
CA GLU A 222 3.31 0.37 8.12
C GLU A 222 3.00 -1.04 8.62
N LEU A 223 3.42 -2.06 7.88
CA LEU A 223 3.42 -3.43 8.36
C LEU A 223 4.83 -3.74 8.86
N LYS A 224 4.97 -3.86 10.17
CA LYS A 224 6.23 -4.23 10.80
C LYS A 224 6.26 -5.73 11.00
N VAL A 225 7.26 -6.38 10.41
CA VAL A 225 7.47 -7.83 10.50
C VAL A 225 8.78 -8.04 11.24
N ASP A 226 8.67 -8.49 12.49
CA ASP A 226 9.82 -8.84 13.32
C ASP A 226 9.93 -10.38 13.34
N ILE A 227 11.11 -10.92 13.05
CA ILE A 227 11.40 -12.36 13.13
C ILE A 227 12.42 -12.56 14.24
N ASP A 228 12.11 -13.40 15.22
CA ASP A 228 13.00 -13.65 16.34
C ASP A 228 14.08 -14.70 16.00
N ASN A 229 14.97 -14.97 16.96
CA ASN A 229 16.06 -15.94 16.80
C ASN A 229 15.59 -17.40 16.68
N GLN A 230 14.30 -17.68 16.90
CA GLN A 230 13.68 -18.99 16.72
C GLN A 230 12.93 -19.09 15.38
N GLY A 231 12.87 -18.01 14.61
CA GLY A 231 12.11 -17.91 13.37
C GLY A 231 10.63 -17.60 13.60
N GLU A 232 10.22 -17.26 14.82
CA GLU A 232 8.85 -16.85 15.11
C GLU A 232 8.61 -15.43 14.57
N LYS A 233 7.54 -15.28 13.77
CA LYS A 233 7.18 -14.01 13.16
C LYS A 233 6.11 -13.29 13.96
N THR A 234 6.39 -12.04 14.32
CA THR A 234 5.40 -11.10 14.83
C THR A 234 5.11 -10.05 13.76
N ILE A 235 3.83 -9.80 13.50
CA ILE A 235 3.38 -8.82 12.51
C ILE A 235 2.50 -7.79 13.21
N LYS A 236 2.86 -6.53 13.11
CA LYS A 236 2.09 -5.39 13.64
C LYS A 236 1.79 -4.39 12.54
N LEU A 237 0.63 -3.74 12.64
CA LEU A 237 0.27 -2.63 11.77
C LEU A 237 0.37 -1.32 12.54
N LEU A 238 1.19 -0.39 12.07
CA LEU A 238 1.32 0.95 12.63
C LEU A 238 0.52 1.93 11.79
N LEU A 239 -0.42 2.64 12.40
CA LEU A 239 -1.24 3.65 11.74
C LEU A 239 -1.37 4.86 12.66
N ARG A 240 -0.94 6.04 12.19
CA ARG A 240 -1.02 7.32 12.94
C ARG A 240 -0.40 7.26 14.34
N GLY A 241 0.69 6.49 14.49
CA GLY A 241 1.40 6.32 15.76
C GLY A 241 0.81 5.26 16.69
N GLU A 242 -0.32 4.66 16.33
CA GLU A 242 -0.94 3.57 17.08
C GLU A 242 -0.55 2.21 16.48
N GLU A 243 -0.31 1.22 17.35
CA GLU A 243 -0.02 -0.16 16.96
C GLU A 243 -1.29 -1.02 17.03
N TYR A 244 -1.53 -1.79 15.98
CA TYR A 244 -2.65 -2.71 15.85
C TYR A 244 -2.16 -4.13 15.61
N ASP A 245 -2.92 -5.09 16.10
CA ASP A 245 -2.83 -6.47 15.63
C ASP A 245 -3.46 -6.59 14.23
N ILE A 246 -3.09 -7.65 13.52
CA ILE A 246 -3.58 -7.90 12.16
C ILE A 246 -4.14 -9.31 12.04
N ASP A 247 -5.31 -9.44 11.42
CA ASP A 247 -5.94 -10.73 11.11
C ASP A 247 -5.24 -11.37 9.90
N MET A 248 -4.19 -12.15 10.18
CA MET A 248 -3.39 -12.80 9.14
C MET A 248 -4.15 -13.88 8.36
N ASP A 249 -5.16 -14.51 8.97
CA ASP A 249 -6.04 -15.45 8.25
C ASP A 249 -6.86 -14.68 7.21
N LYS A 250 -7.37 -13.50 7.59
CA LYS A 250 -8.10 -12.62 6.68
C LYS A 250 -7.20 -12.06 5.58
N VAL A 251 -5.98 -11.63 5.90
CA VAL A 251 -4.99 -11.19 4.90
C VAL A 251 -4.73 -12.30 3.89
N SER A 252 -4.50 -13.53 4.36
CA SER A 252 -4.22 -14.68 3.48
C SER A 252 -5.42 -15.02 2.60
N GLY A 253 -6.63 -15.11 3.18
CA GLY A 253 -7.85 -15.38 2.41
C GLY A 253 -8.13 -14.33 1.33
N LEU A 254 -7.95 -13.04 1.65
CA LEU A 254 -8.09 -11.96 0.66
C LEU A 254 -7.03 -12.02 -0.44
N ALA A 255 -5.80 -12.42 -0.10
CA ALA A 255 -4.72 -12.59 -1.07
C ALA A 255 -4.97 -13.75 -2.03
N ASP A 256 -5.44 -14.89 -1.51
CA ASP A 256 -5.76 -16.08 -2.30
C ASP A 256 -6.94 -15.82 -3.25
N GLU A 257 -7.99 -15.13 -2.76
CA GLU A 257 -9.12 -14.70 -3.60
C GLU A 257 -8.68 -13.80 -4.76
N TYR A 258 -7.68 -12.93 -4.55
CA TYR A 258 -7.12 -12.12 -5.63
C TYR A 258 -6.33 -12.96 -6.62
N GLU A 259 -5.49 -13.87 -6.13
CA GLU A 259 -4.66 -14.74 -6.97
C GLU A 259 -5.54 -15.61 -7.88
N GLU A 260 -6.60 -16.21 -7.36
CA GLU A 260 -7.59 -16.94 -8.14
C GLU A 260 -8.30 -16.08 -9.20
N SER A 261 -8.47 -14.78 -8.96
CA SER A 261 -9.07 -13.87 -9.94
C SER A 261 -8.14 -13.59 -11.12
N LEU A 262 -6.82 -13.57 -10.88
CA LEU A 262 -5.82 -13.36 -11.94
C LEU A 262 -5.68 -14.57 -12.86
N GLU A 263 -5.96 -15.77 -12.38
CA GLU A 263 -5.92 -17.00 -13.21
C GLU A 263 -7.12 -17.11 -14.17
N LYS A 264 -8.18 -16.33 -13.93
CA LYS A 264 -9.42 -16.35 -14.71
C LYS A 264 -9.46 -15.29 -15.82
N GLU A 265 -8.50 -14.36 -15.84
CA GLU A 265 -8.32 -13.31 -16.87
C GLU A 265 -7.38 -13.75 -18.00
#